data_AF-A0A7K4HLH0-F1
#
_entry.id   AF-A0A7K4HLH0-F1
#
_cell.length_a   1.000
_cell.length_b   1.000
_cell.length_c   1.000
_cell.angle_alpha   90.00
_cell.angle_beta   90.00
_cell.angle_gamma   90.00
#
_symmetry.space_group_name_H-M   'P 1'
#
loop_
_entity.id
_entity.type
_entity.pdbx_description
1 polymer ?
#
loop_
_entity_poly.entity_id
_entity_poly.type
_entity_poly.pdbx_seq_one_letter_code
_entity_poly.pdbx_strand_id
1 'polypeptide(L)'
;MPYIYYARSLASAYPAFLAYLVKGLTGIGASVAENGSPERGSLLISHNGESGILRVVRRGADIEVTYAPEGKNSPAKKSPLCLLIDEKVGDIDAEMKALLEEGEVLPATETGGPDDEEQIRQSLEEMYQELLTVREEINHLREEDRDVSRPERRAKRAHQLYEEAVFELQKRHTPVARAKARAMQIMIEKAEASLGEIGE
;
A
#
# COMPACT_ATOMS: atom_id res chain seq x y z
N MET A 1 -12.01 -1.04 27.97
CA MET A 1 -11.39 0.30 27.88
C MET A 1 -10.20 0.18 26.92
N PRO A 2 -10.02 1.09 25.95
CA PRO A 2 -8.89 1.03 25.02
C PRO A 2 -7.59 1.50 25.69
N TYR A 3 -6.47 0.94 25.26
CA TYR A 3 -5.12 1.34 25.65
C TYR A 3 -4.47 2.12 24.50
N ILE A 4 -3.78 3.21 24.80
CA ILE A 4 -3.23 4.13 23.79
C ILE A 4 -1.72 4.28 24.01
N TYR A 5 -0.97 4.13 22.93
CA TYR A 5 0.49 4.25 22.87
C TYR A 5 0.89 5.24 21.78
N TYR A 6 2.07 5.85 21.93
CA TYR A 6 2.54 6.89 21.02
C TYR A 6 3.97 6.60 20.56
N ALA A 7 4.17 6.61 19.24
CA ALA A 7 5.47 6.73 18.60
C ALA A 7 5.67 8.20 18.18
N ARG A 8 6.70 8.85 18.73
CA ARG A 8 6.84 10.32 18.64
C ARG A 8 7.66 10.73 17.43
N SER A 9 7.21 11.75 16.70
CA SER A 9 7.89 12.30 15.51
C SER A 9 8.08 11.30 14.35
N LEU A 10 7.35 10.18 14.36
CA LEU A 10 7.45 9.13 13.34
C LEU A 10 6.32 9.18 12.30
N ALA A 11 5.44 10.19 12.32
CA ALA A 11 4.32 10.26 11.37
C ALA A 11 4.73 10.26 9.90
N SER A 12 5.91 10.80 9.56
CA SER A 12 6.50 10.76 8.21
C SER A 12 6.92 9.34 7.80
N ALA A 13 7.25 8.49 8.77
CA ALA A 13 7.64 7.10 8.59
C ALA A 13 6.50 6.12 8.91
N TYR A 14 5.24 6.57 8.86
CA TYR A 14 4.06 5.76 9.20
C TYR A 14 3.99 4.39 8.50
N PRO A 15 4.24 4.27 7.18
CA PRO A 15 4.21 2.96 6.51
C PRO A 15 5.26 1.99 7.09
N ALA A 16 6.48 2.49 7.31
CA ALA A 16 7.55 1.70 7.91
C ALA A 16 7.19 1.27 9.33
N PHE A 17 6.73 2.20 10.16
CA PHE A 17 6.31 1.91 11.53
C PHE A 17 5.23 0.82 11.57
N LEU A 18 4.21 0.91 10.72
CA LEU A 18 3.12 -0.07 10.68
C LEU A 18 3.65 -1.47 10.32
N ALA A 19 4.53 -1.57 9.34
CA ALA A 19 5.08 -2.86 8.92
C ALA A 19 6.03 -3.45 9.97
N TYR A 20 6.87 -2.64 10.61
CA TYR A 20 7.68 -3.05 11.75
C TYR A 20 6.82 -3.57 12.90
N LEU A 21 5.70 -2.91 13.17
CA LEU A 21 4.75 -3.33 14.19
C LEU A 21 4.11 -4.69 13.84
N VAL A 22 3.63 -4.85 12.61
CA VAL A 22 3.07 -6.13 12.14
C VAL A 22 4.12 -7.24 12.18
N LYS A 23 5.33 -7.00 11.68
CA LYS A 23 6.45 -7.95 11.70
C LYS A 23 6.86 -8.32 13.12
N GLY A 24 6.96 -7.33 14.01
CA GLY A 24 7.32 -7.55 15.42
C GLY A 24 6.28 -8.38 16.16
N LEU A 25 5.00 -8.11 15.92
CA LEU A 25 3.88 -8.86 16.54
C LEU A 25 3.72 -10.27 15.95
N THR A 26 3.91 -10.44 14.65
CA THR A 26 3.88 -11.78 14.02
C THR A 26 5.09 -12.64 14.40
N GLY A 27 6.27 -12.04 14.53
CA GLY A 27 7.50 -12.73 14.94
C GLY A 27 7.45 -13.33 16.35
N ILE A 28 6.60 -12.80 17.23
CA ILE A 28 6.35 -13.31 18.59
C ILE A 28 5.12 -14.25 18.66
N GLY A 29 4.59 -14.64 17.49
CA GLY A 29 3.50 -15.60 17.36
C GLY A 29 2.10 -14.99 17.43
N ALA A 30 1.94 -13.66 17.39
CA ALA A 30 0.61 -13.06 17.29
C ALA A 30 0.07 -13.20 15.86
N SER A 31 -1.20 -13.56 15.74
CA SER A 31 -1.91 -13.53 14.47
C SER A 31 -2.44 -12.14 14.24
N VAL A 32 -2.06 -11.51 13.12
CA VAL A 32 -2.50 -10.18 12.73
C VAL A 32 -3.23 -10.30 11.39
N ALA A 33 -4.46 -9.77 11.31
CA ALA A 33 -5.25 -9.73 10.09
C ALA A 33 -5.79 -8.32 9.86
N GLU A 34 -5.89 -7.89 8.60
CA GLU A 34 -6.49 -6.59 8.27
C GLU A 34 -7.99 -6.60 8.57
N ASN A 35 -8.47 -5.55 9.24
CA ASN A 35 -9.88 -5.37 9.58
C ASN A 35 -10.49 -4.24 8.72
N GLY A 36 -10.99 -4.60 7.54
CA GLY A 36 -11.64 -3.65 6.63
C GLY A 36 -10.64 -2.88 5.76
N SER A 37 -10.94 -1.62 5.45
CA SER A 37 -10.17 -0.82 4.47
C SER A 37 -8.75 -0.50 4.98
N PRO A 38 -7.70 -0.70 4.15
CA PRO A 38 -6.29 -0.47 4.54
C PRO A 38 -5.96 0.99 4.93
N GLU A 39 -6.82 1.95 4.57
CA GLU A 39 -6.64 3.38 4.87
C GLU A 39 -6.76 3.75 6.36
N ARG A 40 -7.23 2.85 7.24
CA ARG A 40 -7.52 3.17 8.64
C ARG A 40 -6.59 2.51 9.67
N GLY A 41 -5.58 1.75 9.23
CA GLY A 41 -4.62 1.09 10.12
C GLY A 41 -5.28 0.20 11.17
N SER A 42 -6.42 -0.41 10.84
CA SER A 42 -7.22 -1.22 11.76
C SER A 42 -6.91 -2.69 11.53
N LEU A 43 -6.37 -3.34 12.55
CA LEU A 43 -5.89 -4.72 12.53
C LEU A 43 -6.63 -5.52 13.60
N LEU A 44 -7.08 -6.73 13.25
CA LEU A 44 -7.43 -7.76 14.22
C LEU A 44 -6.14 -8.41 14.70
N ILE A 45 -5.97 -8.49 16.02
CA ILE A 45 -4.83 -9.15 16.63
C ILE A 45 -5.32 -10.22 17.60
N SER A 46 -4.67 -11.39 17.56
CA SER A 46 -4.84 -12.42 18.57
C SER A 46 -3.51 -13.06 18.97
N HIS A 47 -3.36 -13.33 20.26
CA HIS A 47 -2.17 -13.98 20.82
C HIS A 47 -2.55 -14.70 22.11
N ASN A 48 -2.15 -15.96 22.26
CA ASN A 48 -2.33 -16.73 23.49
C ASN A 48 -3.76 -16.70 24.09
N GLY A 49 -4.79 -16.71 23.23
CA GLY A 49 -6.20 -16.67 23.64
C GLY A 49 -6.75 -15.28 23.96
N GLU A 50 -5.94 -14.22 23.88
CA GLU A 50 -6.38 -12.82 23.91
C GLU A 50 -6.59 -12.33 22.47
N SER A 51 -7.70 -11.64 22.21
CA SER A 51 -7.98 -10.99 20.92
C SER A 51 -8.38 -9.53 21.10
N GLY A 52 -8.30 -8.76 20.04
CA GLY A 52 -8.76 -7.38 20.03
C GLY A 52 -8.50 -6.68 18.70
N ILE A 53 -8.82 -5.39 18.70
CA ILE A 53 -8.63 -4.50 17.55
C ILE A 53 -7.49 -3.55 17.88
N LEU A 54 -6.46 -3.55 17.05
CA LEU A 54 -5.38 -2.58 17.06
C LEU A 54 -5.66 -1.53 15.98
N ARG A 55 -5.60 -0.25 16.33
CA ARG A 55 -5.79 0.86 15.40
C ARG A 55 -4.58 1.77 15.43
N VAL A 56 -3.95 1.95 14.28
CA VAL A 56 -2.75 2.77 14.11
C VAL A 56 -3.12 3.99 13.27
N VAL A 57 -2.94 5.19 13.80
CA VAL A 57 -3.31 6.45 13.11
C VAL A 57 -2.23 7.51 13.26
N ARG A 58 -2.07 8.36 12.25
CA ARG A 58 -1.23 9.56 12.34
C ARG A 58 -1.96 10.62 13.15
N ARG A 59 -1.30 11.18 14.16
CA ARG A 59 -1.81 12.27 14.98
C ARG A 59 -0.76 13.39 15.07
N GLY A 60 -0.86 14.36 14.16
CA GLY A 60 0.14 15.41 14.03
C GLY A 60 1.48 14.84 13.56
N ALA A 61 2.55 15.08 14.32
CA ALA A 61 3.88 14.52 14.06
C ALA A 61 4.06 13.08 14.59
N ASP A 62 3.09 12.59 15.36
CA ASP A 62 3.19 11.31 16.06
C ASP A 62 2.32 10.23 15.41
N ILE A 63 2.58 8.97 15.76
CA ILE A 63 1.73 7.82 15.46
C ILE A 63 1.07 7.38 16.76
N GLU A 64 -0.26 7.32 16.76
CA GLU A 64 -1.07 6.82 17.86
C GLU A 64 -1.49 5.37 17.57
N VAL A 65 -1.16 4.47 18.51
CA VAL A 65 -1.54 3.05 18.47
C VAL A 65 -2.56 2.79 19.57
N THR A 66 -3.79 2.48 19.18
CA THR A 66 -4.90 2.19 20.09
C THR A 66 -5.23 0.71 20.06
N TYR A 67 -5.11 0.02 21.20
CA TYR A 67 -5.52 -1.36 21.36
C TYR A 67 -6.84 -1.46 22.14
N ALA A 68 -7.86 -2.05 21.53
CA ALA A 68 -9.16 -2.34 22.11
C ALA A 68 -9.33 -3.86 22.28
N PRO A 69 -9.21 -4.42 23.49
CA PRO A 69 -9.36 -5.86 23.71
C PRO A 69 -10.81 -6.32 23.50
N GLU A 70 -10.97 -7.53 22.97
CA GLU A 70 -12.25 -8.21 22.79
C GLU A 70 -12.54 -9.07 24.03
N GLY A 71 -13.47 -8.64 24.87
CA GLY A 71 -13.85 -9.33 26.11
C GLY A 71 -13.84 -8.45 27.36
N LYS A 72 -14.17 -9.05 28.52
CA LYS A 72 -14.21 -8.36 29.82
C LYS A 72 -12.80 -8.22 30.42
N ASN A 73 -11.98 -7.34 29.86
CA ASN A 73 -10.77 -6.92 30.57
C ASN A 73 -11.16 -5.98 31.72
N SER A 74 -10.91 -6.43 32.95
CA SER A 74 -11.06 -5.60 34.14
C SER A 74 -9.97 -4.52 34.14
N PRO A 75 -10.30 -3.23 34.40
CA PRO A 75 -9.33 -2.12 34.34
C PRO A 75 -8.18 -2.25 35.36
N ALA A 76 -8.26 -3.20 36.29
CA ALA A 76 -7.27 -3.40 37.35
C ALA A 76 -5.98 -4.12 36.90
N LYS A 77 -5.94 -4.77 35.73
CA LYS A 77 -4.75 -5.49 35.26
C LYS A 77 -4.61 -5.40 33.74
N LYS A 78 -3.51 -4.80 33.25
CA LYS A 78 -3.13 -4.84 31.83
C LYS A 78 -3.00 -6.31 31.41
N SER A 79 -3.59 -6.67 30.27
CA SER A 79 -3.47 -8.03 29.75
C SER A 79 -2.05 -8.28 29.21
N PRO A 80 -1.55 -9.52 29.21
CA PRO A 80 -0.32 -9.90 28.54
C PRO A 80 -0.15 -9.30 27.13
N LEU A 81 -1.17 -9.35 26.28
CA LEU A 81 -1.11 -8.76 24.92
C LEU A 81 -1.02 -7.24 24.96
N CYS A 82 -1.67 -6.60 25.93
CA CYS A 82 -1.58 -5.16 26.15
C CYS A 82 -0.13 -4.74 26.47
N LEU A 83 0.56 -5.48 27.34
CA LEU A 83 1.97 -5.21 27.71
C LEU A 83 2.91 -5.47 26.53
N LEU A 84 2.64 -6.52 25.77
CA LEU A 84 3.41 -6.87 24.57
C LEU A 84 3.34 -5.78 23.50
N ILE A 85 2.14 -5.21 23.28
CA ILE A 85 1.95 -4.11 22.34
C ILE A 85 2.68 -2.84 22.83
N ASP A 86 2.60 -2.54 24.13
CA ASP A 86 3.31 -1.40 24.76
C ASP A 86 4.82 -1.50 24.53
N GLU A 87 5.40 -2.66 24.85
CA GLU A 87 6.81 -2.96 24.64
C GLU A 87 7.21 -2.82 23.17
N LYS A 88 6.45 -3.43 22.25
CA LYS A 88 6.78 -3.39 20.82
C LYS A 88 6.70 -2.00 20.22
N VAL A 89 5.71 -1.19 20.61
CA VAL A 89 5.61 0.20 20.15
C VAL A 89 6.80 1.02 20.66
N GLY A 90 7.23 0.80 21.91
CA GLY A 90 8.41 1.45 22.48
C GLY A 90 9.72 1.05 21.79
N ASP A 91 9.91 -0.25 21.55
CA ASP A 91 11.08 -0.77 20.85
C ASP A 91 11.21 -0.16 19.45
N ILE A 92 10.12 -0.14 18.68
CA ILE A 92 10.09 0.40 17.32
C ILE A 92 10.32 1.91 17.33
N ASP A 93 9.72 2.64 18.28
CA ASP A 93 9.96 4.09 18.41
C ASP A 93 11.44 4.41 18.64
N ALA A 94 12.11 3.63 19.50
CA ALA A 94 13.53 3.79 19.79
C ALA A 94 14.42 3.38 18.59
N GLU A 95 14.15 2.22 18.00
CA GLU A 95 14.90 1.69 16.85
C GLU A 95 14.82 2.64 15.65
N MET A 96 13.61 3.08 15.29
CA MET A 96 13.43 3.96 14.14
C MET A 96 14.03 5.35 14.37
N LYS A 97 14.03 5.85 15.61
CA LYS A 97 14.71 7.12 15.93
C LYS A 97 16.22 6.99 15.80
N ALA A 98 16.81 5.89 16.28
CA ALA A 98 18.24 5.65 16.11
C ALA A 98 18.63 5.62 14.63
N LEU A 99 17.86 4.90 13.80
CA LEU A 99 18.08 4.85 12.35
C LEU A 99 18.00 6.24 11.68
N LEU A 100 17.03 7.06 12.09
CA LEU A 100 16.88 8.42 11.57
C LEU A 100 17.98 9.39 12.04
N GLU A 101 18.50 9.22 13.26
CA GLU A 101 19.62 10.02 13.79
C GLU A 101 20.96 9.65 13.15
N GLU A 102 21.15 8.38 12.79
CA GLU A 102 22.34 7.89 12.10
C GLU A 102 22.34 8.21 10.58
N GLY A 103 21.26 8.83 10.08
CA GLY A 103 21.11 9.15 8.66
C GLY A 103 20.86 7.93 7.78
N GLU A 104 20.56 6.77 8.38
CA GLU A 104 20.17 5.58 7.67
C GLU A 104 18.73 5.70 7.15
N VAL A 105 18.56 5.33 5.89
CA VAL A 105 17.23 5.19 5.29
C VAL A 105 16.59 3.96 5.92
N LEU A 106 15.53 4.17 6.72
CA LEU A 106 14.71 3.09 7.28
C LEU A 106 14.44 2.03 6.20
N PRO A 107 14.66 0.72 6.46
CA PRO A 107 14.51 -0.30 5.46
C PRO A 107 13.07 -0.27 4.94
N ALA A 108 12.94 -0.18 3.63
CA ALA A 108 11.68 -0.18 2.92
C ALA A 108 10.92 -1.47 3.19
N THR A 109 9.98 -1.44 4.12
CA THR A 109 9.08 -2.55 4.39
C THR A 109 7.89 -2.47 3.44
N GLU A 110 7.97 -3.17 2.29
CA GLU A 110 6.90 -3.65 1.36
C GLU A 110 5.64 -2.78 1.09
N THR A 111 5.64 -1.53 1.53
CA THR A 111 4.58 -0.53 1.37
C THR A 111 5.22 0.85 1.26
N GLY A 112 5.84 1.11 0.11
CA GLY A 112 6.19 2.44 -0.36
C GLY A 112 7.63 2.88 -0.07
N GLY A 113 8.61 2.04 -0.39
CA GLY A 113 10.02 2.47 -0.47
C GLY A 113 10.37 3.16 -1.80
N PRO A 114 11.55 3.79 -1.91
CA PRO A 114 12.08 4.26 -3.21
C PRO A 114 12.18 3.12 -4.24
N ASP A 115 12.35 1.88 -3.78
CA ASP A 115 12.31 0.68 -4.63
C ASP A 115 10.91 0.37 -5.16
N ASP A 116 9.83 0.69 -4.41
CA ASP A 116 8.46 0.57 -4.91
C ASP A 116 8.13 1.67 -5.93
N GLU A 117 8.63 2.90 -5.72
CA GLU A 117 8.48 3.98 -6.71
C GLU A 117 9.21 3.65 -8.00
N GLU A 118 10.43 3.13 -7.90
CA GLU A 118 11.23 2.71 -9.05
C GLU A 118 10.61 1.49 -9.75
N GLN A 119 10.12 0.49 -9.02
CA GLN A 119 9.40 -0.63 -9.60
C GLN A 119 8.12 -0.18 -10.32
N ILE A 120 7.31 0.69 -9.70
CA ILE A 120 6.10 1.21 -10.34
C ILE A 120 6.49 2.04 -11.58
N ARG A 121 7.59 2.81 -11.52
CA ARG A 121 8.10 3.58 -12.66
C ARG A 121 8.54 2.68 -13.81
N GLN A 122 9.31 1.64 -13.54
CA GLN A 122 9.74 0.65 -14.52
C GLN A 122 8.52 -0.05 -15.15
N SER A 123 7.57 -0.53 -14.34
CA SER A 123 6.34 -1.13 -14.87
C SER A 123 5.51 -0.16 -15.70
N LEU A 124 5.44 1.12 -15.32
CA LEU A 124 4.75 2.15 -16.12
C LEU A 124 5.45 2.41 -17.46
N GLU A 125 6.79 2.37 -17.50
CA GLU A 125 7.55 2.49 -18.74
C GLU A 125 7.31 1.29 -19.67
N GLU A 126 7.34 0.07 -19.13
CA GLU A 126 7.03 -1.15 -19.88
C GLU A 126 5.61 -1.11 -20.47
N MET A 127 4.61 -0.84 -19.64
CA MET A 127 3.22 -0.72 -20.10
C MET A 127 3.02 0.44 -21.09
N TYR A 128 3.80 1.52 -20.98
CA TYR A 128 3.73 2.61 -21.96
C TYR A 128 4.26 2.17 -23.33
N GLN A 129 5.31 1.35 -23.36
CA GLN A 129 5.81 0.74 -24.60
C GLN A 129 4.76 -0.19 -25.22
N GLU A 130 4.12 -1.05 -24.42
CA GLU A 130 3.01 -1.90 -24.87
C GLU A 130 1.85 -1.06 -25.45
N LEU A 131 1.47 0.02 -24.77
CA LEU A 131 0.43 0.93 -25.23
C LEU A 131 0.79 1.62 -26.56
N LEU A 132 2.07 1.91 -26.81
CA LEU A 132 2.50 2.44 -28.10
C LEU A 132 2.28 1.42 -29.21
N THR A 133 2.66 0.16 -29.00
CA THR A 133 2.41 -0.95 -29.94
C THR A 133 0.92 -1.09 -30.24
N VAL A 134 0.07 -1.10 -29.20
CA VAL A 134 -1.40 -1.14 -29.36
C VAL A 134 -1.92 0.02 -30.20
N ARG A 135 -1.37 1.23 -30.04
CA ARG A 135 -1.78 2.40 -30.84
C ARG A 135 -1.32 2.32 -32.28
N GLU A 136 -0.15 1.75 -32.54
CA GLU A 136 0.34 1.49 -33.89
C GLU A 136 -0.58 0.52 -34.63
N GLU A 137 -0.96 -0.59 -33.98
CA GLU A 137 -1.90 -1.57 -34.54
C GLU A 137 -3.29 -0.96 -34.80
N ILE A 138 -3.81 -0.15 -33.87
CA ILE A 138 -5.04 0.63 -34.07
C ILE A 138 -4.96 1.52 -35.32
N ASN A 139 -3.81 2.19 -35.53
CA ASN A 139 -3.64 3.05 -36.69
C ASN A 139 -3.60 2.24 -37.99
N HIS A 140 -2.90 1.10 -38.00
CA HIS A 140 -2.86 0.21 -39.17
C HIS A 140 -4.26 -0.30 -39.54
N LEU A 141 -5.02 -0.83 -38.57
CA LEU A 141 -6.39 -1.31 -38.83
C LEU A 141 -7.34 -0.19 -39.26
N ARG A 142 -7.13 1.04 -38.78
CA ARG A 142 -7.88 2.20 -39.23
C ARG A 142 -7.58 2.55 -40.69
N GLU A 143 -6.32 2.45 -41.12
CA GLU A 143 -5.94 2.65 -42.52
C GLU A 143 -6.55 1.59 -43.44
N GLU A 144 -6.85 0.40 -42.91
CA GLU A 144 -7.59 -0.67 -43.58
C GLU A 144 -9.13 -0.52 -43.50
N ASP A 145 -9.63 0.65 -43.08
CA ASP A 145 -11.07 0.94 -42.89
C ASP A 145 -11.79 -0.01 -41.91
N ARG A 146 -11.07 -0.64 -40.97
CA ARG A 146 -11.67 -1.49 -39.92
C ARG A 146 -12.20 -0.67 -38.74
N ASP A 147 -13.23 -1.18 -38.05
CA ASP A 147 -13.78 -0.52 -36.87
C ASP A 147 -12.90 -0.70 -35.63
N VAL A 148 -12.08 0.31 -35.35
CA VAL A 148 -11.17 0.36 -34.18
C VAL A 148 -11.73 1.15 -33.00
N SER A 149 -13.01 1.52 -33.02
CA SER A 149 -13.61 2.41 -32.00
C SER A 149 -13.47 1.87 -30.57
N ARG A 150 -13.54 0.55 -30.41
CA ARG A 150 -13.49 -0.13 -29.12
C ARG A 150 -12.05 -0.21 -28.55
N PRO A 151 -11.04 -0.74 -29.27
CA PRO A 151 -9.66 -0.72 -28.79
C PRO A 151 -9.13 0.71 -28.62
N GLU A 152 -9.52 1.66 -29.47
CA GLU A 152 -9.11 3.08 -29.34
C GLU A 152 -9.58 3.71 -28.03
N ARG A 153 -10.84 3.50 -27.62
CA ARG A 153 -11.32 4.03 -26.34
C ARG A 153 -10.53 3.48 -25.15
N ARG A 154 -10.09 2.22 -25.22
CA ARG A 154 -9.33 1.57 -24.16
C ARG A 154 -7.89 2.06 -24.13
N ALA A 155 -7.24 2.19 -25.29
CA ALA A 155 -5.91 2.79 -25.41
C ALA A 155 -5.90 4.23 -24.87
N LYS A 156 -6.92 5.03 -25.20
CA LYS A 156 -7.08 6.39 -24.65
C LYS A 156 -7.24 6.38 -23.13
N ARG A 157 -8.00 5.44 -22.57
CA ARG A 157 -8.17 5.32 -21.12
C ARG A 157 -6.88 4.86 -20.44
N ALA A 158 -6.14 3.92 -21.03
CA ALA A 158 -4.84 3.47 -20.53
C ALA A 158 -3.84 4.64 -20.48
N HIS A 159 -3.81 5.50 -21.51
CA HIS A 159 -2.96 6.68 -21.52
C HIS A 159 -3.30 7.68 -20.40
N GLN A 160 -4.58 7.92 -20.15
CA GLN A 160 -4.99 8.78 -19.03
C GLN A 160 -4.54 8.19 -17.68
N LEU A 161 -4.68 6.87 -17.50
CA LEU A 161 -4.25 6.19 -16.28
C LEU A 161 -2.73 6.26 -16.09
N TYR A 162 -1.95 6.23 -17.17
CA TYR A 162 -0.51 6.46 -17.15
C TYR A 162 -0.17 7.86 -16.61
N GLU A 163 -0.70 8.92 -17.23
CA GLU A 163 -0.45 10.30 -16.81
C GLU A 163 -0.86 10.51 -15.34
N GLU A 164 -2.03 9.99 -14.98
CA GLU A 164 -2.54 10.01 -13.63
C GLU A 164 -1.64 9.25 -12.65
N ALA A 165 -1.09 8.08 -13.02
CA ALA A 165 -0.21 7.29 -12.16
C ALA A 165 1.14 7.98 -11.94
N VAL A 166 1.73 8.54 -13.00
CA VAL A 166 2.97 9.34 -12.92
C VAL A 166 2.78 10.55 -12.01
N PHE A 167 1.63 11.23 -12.11
CA PHE A 167 1.31 12.35 -11.24
C PHE A 167 1.19 11.95 -9.76
N GLU A 168 0.59 10.81 -9.46
CA GLU A 168 0.53 10.29 -8.09
C GLU A 168 1.91 9.85 -7.57
N LEU A 169 2.78 9.32 -8.43
CA LEU A 169 4.18 9.03 -8.08
C LEU A 169 4.95 10.30 -7.73
N GLN A 170 4.78 11.39 -8.49
CA GLN A 170 5.40 12.69 -8.16
C GLN A 170 4.98 13.22 -6.79
N LYS A 171 3.75 12.91 -6.37
CA LYS A 171 3.23 13.22 -5.04
C LYS A 171 3.64 12.24 -3.95
N ARG A 172 4.40 11.20 -4.27
CA ARG A 172 4.76 10.07 -3.40
C ARG A 172 3.54 9.30 -2.87
N HIS A 173 2.45 9.29 -3.64
CA HIS A 173 1.23 8.55 -3.33
C HIS A 173 1.30 7.15 -3.96
N THR A 174 2.25 6.34 -3.48
CA THR A 174 2.57 5.02 -4.06
C THR A 174 1.40 4.03 -4.14
N PRO A 175 0.45 3.95 -3.18
CA PRO A 175 -0.67 3.01 -3.29
C PRO A 175 -1.64 3.39 -4.41
N VAL A 176 -1.87 4.70 -4.60
CA VAL A 176 -2.77 5.20 -5.65
C VAL A 176 -2.12 5.02 -7.03
N ALA A 177 -0.84 5.34 -7.15
CA ALA A 177 -0.06 5.09 -8.36
C ALA A 177 -0.10 3.60 -8.76
N ARG A 178 0.10 2.69 -7.80
CA ARG A 178 0.04 1.24 -8.01
C ARG A 178 -1.35 0.79 -8.49
N ALA A 179 -2.42 1.31 -7.88
CA ALA A 179 -3.78 0.99 -8.32
C ALA A 179 -4.05 1.46 -9.75
N LYS A 180 -3.57 2.64 -10.12
CA LYS A 180 -3.70 3.19 -11.49
C LYS A 180 -2.86 2.42 -12.50
N ALA A 181 -1.64 2.01 -12.14
CA ALA A 181 -0.79 1.14 -12.95
C ALA A 181 -1.50 -0.20 -13.26
N ARG A 182 -2.09 -0.87 -12.26
CA ARG A 182 -2.89 -2.10 -12.49
C ARG A 182 -4.09 -1.85 -13.40
N ALA A 183 -4.77 -0.72 -13.24
CA ALA A 183 -5.89 -0.36 -14.09
C ALA A 183 -5.45 -0.09 -15.55
N MET A 184 -4.27 0.50 -15.75
CA MET A 184 -3.66 0.70 -17.07
C MET A 184 -3.41 -0.64 -17.75
N GLN A 185 -2.76 -1.59 -17.05
CA GLN A 185 -2.50 -2.94 -17.54
C GLN A 185 -3.79 -3.61 -18.05
N ILE A 186 -4.85 -3.61 -17.23
CA ILE A 186 -6.15 -4.20 -17.61
C ILE A 186 -6.74 -3.53 -18.87
N MET A 187 -6.50 -2.23 -19.07
CA MET A 187 -7.00 -1.52 -20.26
C MET A 187 -6.20 -1.89 -21.51
N ILE A 188 -4.89 -2.11 -21.38
CA ILE A 188 -4.00 -2.58 -22.46
C ILE A 188 -4.40 -3.98 -22.88
N GLU A 189 -4.48 -4.93 -21.94
CA GLU A 189 -4.88 -6.32 -22.22
C GLU A 189 -6.25 -6.40 -22.92
N LYS A 190 -7.21 -5.54 -22.50
CA LYS A 190 -8.52 -5.46 -23.15
C LYS A 190 -8.49 -4.75 -24.50
N ALA A 191 -7.53 -3.87 -24.76
CA ALA A 191 -7.35 -3.26 -26.06
C ALA A 191 -6.79 -4.30 -27.04
N GLU A 192 -5.73 -5.00 -26.66
CA GLU A 192 -5.11 -6.11 -27.41
C GLU A 192 -6.11 -7.21 -27.74
N ALA A 193 -6.88 -7.68 -26.74
CA ALA A 193 -7.89 -8.70 -26.98
C ALA A 193 -8.93 -8.27 -28.05
N SER A 194 -9.30 -6.99 -28.07
CA SER A 194 -10.20 -6.50 -29.12
C SER A 194 -9.52 -6.23 -30.45
N LEU A 195 -8.21 -6.02 -30.49
CA LEU A 195 -7.47 -5.97 -31.75
C LEU A 195 -7.37 -7.36 -32.37
N GLY A 196 -7.08 -8.39 -31.55
CA GLY A 196 -7.11 -9.78 -31.98
C GLY A 196 -8.46 -10.20 -32.59
N GLU A 197 -9.58 -9.78 -31.98
CA GLU A 197 -10.93 -10.01 -32.51
C GLU A 197 -11.18 -9.33 -33.89
N ILE A 198 -10.45 -8.26 -34.21
CA ILE A 198 -10.62 -7.49 -35.45
C ILE A 198 -9.65 -7.96 -36.55
N GLY A 199 -8.47 -8.45 -36.16
CA GLY A 199 -7.41 -8.91 -37.06
C GLY A 199 -7.59 -10.35 -37.58
N GLU A 200 -8.39 -11.18 -36.89
CA GLU A 200 -8.90 -12.45 -37.44
C GLU A 200 -9.87 -12.23 -38.62
#